data_AF-A0A6P8RSR6-F1
#
_entry.id   AF-A0A6P8RSR6-F1
#
_cell.length_a   1.000
_cell.length_b   1.000
_cell.length_c   1.000
_cell.angle_alpha   90.00
_cell.angle_beta   90.00
_cell.angle_gamma   90.00
#
_symmetry.space_group_name_H-M   'P 1'
#
loop_
_entity.id
_entity.type
_entity.pdbx_description
1 polymer ?
#
loop_
_entity_poly.entity_id
_entity_poly.type
_entity_poly.pdbx_seq_one_letter_code
_entity_poly.pdbx_strand_id
1 'polypeptide(L)'
;MRNLGLIEVSVCVIWILHGINDQQSSLAAFRCGLQYLGNMAAGNRDSRNRIWKCTFPDFFLTCLNHLDGKVITYGAMLFFTCLDVEKVIELQQVKNLPVAQSVVSTYRKLPESEWLFLTITDHFLKCPELVEDIYAKLSNQERITLLDVILAKISERDPVNSEETLIPLKLVEFLASCFKETCKDVLKLASGTSTDDEESLIVIRLLDVLCEMTCNAKHLEWLQNCPLLLETVIDILQLAHFAGKQNKNVFTASHSVSKMEEVSHPAVGFKAHLIRLIANLCYEHKDNQEKVFHLDGIPLILDNCSIDDNNPFLNQWAVYAIRNLTKQNEKNQEVIAKMERQGLADYSVLKSMGLQVEERDGKLLLKSLKK
;
A
#
# COMPACT_ATOMS: atom_id res chain seq x y z
N MET A 1 -29.92 -35.08 -9.39
CA MET A 1 -30.15 -33.63 -9.49
C MET A 1 -29.17 -32.91 -10.43
N ARG A 2 -27.86 -33.12 -10.31
CA ARG A 2 -26.83 -32.32 -11.01
C ARG A 2 -26.75 -32.50 -12.55
N ASN A 3 -27.10 -33.67 -13.07
CA ASN A 3 -27.12 -33.96 -14.52
C ASN A 3 -28.51 -33.75 -15.17
N LEU A 4 -29.47 -33.16 -14.45
CA LEU A 4 -30.87 -33.01 -14.90
C LEU A 4 -31.22 -31.58 -15.38
N GLY A 5 -30.22 -30.71 -15.61
CA GLY A 5 -30.45 -29.30 -15.98
C GLY A 5 -30.97 -28.41 -14.83
N LEU A 6 -30.90 -28.92 -13.58
CA LEU A 6 -31.46 -28.22 -12.43
C LEU A 6 -30.64 -27.00 -12.00
N ILE A 7 -29.36 -26.90 -12.38
CA ILE A 7 -28.52 -25.73 -12.07
C ILE A 7 -29.04 -24.53 -12.85
N GLU A 8 -29.25 -24.72 -14.15
CA GLU A 8 -29.74 -23.71 -15.09
C GLU A 8 -31.12 -23.22 -14.64
N VAL A 9 -32.04 -24.15 -14.31
CA VAL A 9 -33.36 -23.81 -13.78
C VAL A 9 -33.26 -23.08 -12.44
N SER A 10 -32.37 -23.50 -11.54
CA SER A 10 -32.18 -22.84 -10.24
C SER A 10 -31.70 -21.40 -10.41
N VAL A 11 -30.70 -21.16 -11.27
CA VAL A 11 -30.19 -19.82 -11.56
C VAL A 11 -31.30 -18.94 -12.14
N CYS A 12 -32.10 -19.45 -13.09
CA CYS A 12 -33.23 -18.70 -13.64
C CYS A 12 -34.27 -18.34 -12.58
N VAL A 13 -34.65 -19.28 -11.69
CA VAL A 13 -35.61 -19.00 -10.62
C VAL A 13 -35.05 -17.95 -9.65
N ILE A 14 -33.78 -18.09 -9.26
CA ILE A 14 -33.10 -17.15 -8.37
C ILE A 14 -33.06 -15.75 -9.00
N TRP A 15 -32.78 -15.66 -10.30
CA TRP A 15 -32.80 -14.39 -11.03
C TRP A 15 -34.18 -13.74 -11.07
N ILE A 16 -35.24 -14.53 -11.23
CA ILE A 16 -36.62 -14.03 -11.17
C ILE A 16 -36.93 -13.47 -9.78
N LEU A 17 -36.50 -14.16 -8.70
CA LEU A 17 -36.74 -13.72 -7.32
C LEU A 17 -36.17 -12.32 -7.03
N HIS A 18 -35.04 -11.96 -7.65
CA HIS A 18 -34.46 -10.62 -7.54
C HIS A 18 -35.39 -9.52 -8.08
N GLY A 19 -36.19 -9.80 -9.11
CA GLY A 19 -37.08 -8.83 -9.77
C GLY A 19 -38.47 -8.68 -9.16
N ILE A 20 -38.80 -9.40 -8.09
CA ILE A 20 -40.15 -9.39 -7.48
C ILE A 20 -40.26 -8.30 -6.41
N ASN A 21 -41.25 -7.41 -6.58
CA ASN A 21 -41.53 -6.24 -5.72
C ASN A 21 -41.92 -6.55 -4.26
N ASP A 22 -42.18 -7.82 -3.89
CA ASP A 22 -42.47 -8.22 -2.50
C ASP A 22 -41.17 -8.31 -1.67
N GLN A 23 -40.70 -7.15 -1.19
CA GLN A 23 -39.31 -6.93 -0.77
C GLN A 23 -38.78 -7.85 0.35
N GLN A 24 -39.61 -8.44 1.21
CA GLN A 24 -39.10 -9.19 2.36
C GLN A 24 -38.99 -10.70 2.10
N SER A 25 -40.05 -11.31 1.55
CA SER A 25 -40.07 -12.74 1.25
C SER A 25 -39.23 -13.08 0.02
N SER A 26 -39.29 -12.24 -1.03
CA SER A 26 -38.49 -12.44 -2.25
C SER A 26 -36.99 -12.30 -1.97
N LEU A 27 -36.59 -11.31 -1.17
CA LEU A 27 -35.21 -11.09 -0.78
C LEU A 27 -34.66 -12.22 0.10
N ALA A 28 -35.47 -12.74 1.03
CA ALA A 28 -35.09 -13.91 1.81
C ALA A 28 -34.87 -15.14 0.91
N ALA A 29 -35.79 -15.40 -0.03
CA ALA A 29 -35.65 -16.48 -0.99
C ALA A 29 -34.44 -16.30 -1.91
N PHE A 30 -34.16 -15.07 -2.36
CA PHE A 30 -32.99 -14.75 -3.18
C PHE A 30 -31.68 -15.03 -2.45
N ARG A 31 -31.56 -14.56 -1.19
CA ARG A 31 -30.41 -14.86 -0.32
C ARG A 31 -30.19 -16.37 -0.14
N CYS A 32 -31.25 -17.12 0.17
CA CYS A 32 -31.19 -18.58 0.29
C CYS A 32 -30.76 -19.24 -1.02
N GLY A 33 -31.24 -18.71 -2.15
CA GLY A 33 -30.85 -19.15 -3.48
C GLY A 33 -29.35 -18.98 -3.75
N LEU A 34 -28.78 -17.81 -3.43
CA LEU A 34 -27.34 -17.56 -3.58
C LEU A 34 -26.52 -18.51 -2.71
N GLN A 35 -26.92 -18.71 -1.45
CA GLN A 35 -26.25 -19.65 -0.55
C GLN A 35 -26.32 -21.09 -1.08
N TYR A 36 -27.48 -21.51 -1.59
CA TYR A 36 -27.64 -22.81 -2.24
C TYR A 36 -26.71 -22.98 -3.44
N LEU A 37 -26.61 -21.98 -4.32
CA LEU A 37 -25.67 -22.01 -5.44
C LEU A 37 -24.21 -22.11 -4.98
N GLY A 38 -23.83 -21.36 -3.94
CA GLY A 38 -22.48 -21.42 -3.36
C GLY A 38 -22.14 -22.83 -2.88
N ASN A 39 -23.05 -23.46 -2.13
CA ASN A 39 -22.88 -24.84 -1.66
C ASN A 39 -22.86 -25.86 -2.80
N MET A 40 -23.59 -25.61 -3.89
CA MET A 40 -23.59 -26.46 -5.08
C MET A 40 -22.31 -26.34 -5.90
N ALA A 41 -21.71 -25.15 -5.91
CA ALA A 41 -20.41 -24.89 -6.53
C ALA A 41 -19.27 -25.53 -5.72
N ALA A 42 -19.38 -25.57 -4.39
CA ALA A 42 -18.36 -26.12 -3.51
C ALA A 42 -18.06 -27.60 -3.81
N GLY A 43 -16.79 -27.91 -4.07
CA GLY A 43 -16.30 -29.28 -4.22
C GLY A 43 -16.56 -29.96 -5.58
N ASN A 44 -17.03 -29.25 -6.62
CA ASN A 44 -17.25 -29.85 -7.94
C ASN A 44 -16.96 -28.89 -9.11
N ARG A 45 -15.98 -29.22 -9.97
CA ARG A 45 -15.57 -28.38 -11.12
C ARG A 45 -16.68 -28.18 -12.16
N ASP A 46 -17.45 -29.21 -12.49
CA ASP A 46 -18.51 -29.11 -13.49
C ASP A 46 -19.64 -28.18 -13.04
N SER A 47 -20.00 -28.24 -11.76
CA SER A 47 -21.02 -27.39 -11.17
C SER A 47 -20.57 -25.92 -11.18
N ARG A 48 -19.31 -25.64 -10.82
CA ARG A 48 -18.71 -24.29 -10.94
C ARG A 48 -18.77 -23.75 -12.36
N ASN A 49 -18.37 -24.56 -13.34
CA ASN A 49 -18.35 -24.17 -14.75
C ASN A 49 -19.76 -23.88 -15.28
N ARG A 50 -20.75 -24.72 -14.94
CA ARG A 50 -22.15 -24.51 -15.33
C ARG A 50 -22.74 -23.27 -14.69
N ILE A 51 -22.53 -23.09 -13.37
CA ILE A 51 -23.02 -21.90 -12.67
C ILE A 51 -22.41 -20.65 -13.28
N TRP A 52 -21.08 -20.60 -13.44
CA TRP A 52 -20.39 -19.48 -14.07
C TRP A 52 -20.97 -19.12 -15.44
N LYS A 53 -21.18 -20.12 -16.31
CA LYS A 53 -21.78 -19.90 -17.64
C LYS A 53 -23.18 -19.29 -17.58
N CYS A 54 -23.95 -19.58 -16.53
CA CYS A 54 -25.31 -19.07 -16.37
C CYS A 54 -25.38 -17.73 -15.63
N THR A 55 -24.37 -17.36 -14.86
CA THR A 55 -24.38 -16.17 -14.00
C THR A 55 -23.48 -15.06 -14.53
N PHE A 56 -22.34 -15.38 -15.15
CA PHE A 56 -21.38 -14.39 -15.58
C PHE A 56 -21.79 -13.70 -16.90
N PRO A 57 -21.63 -12.37 -17.06
CA PRO A 57 -21.15 -11.40 -16.05
C PRO A 57 -22.27 -10.76 -15.21
N ASP A 58 -23.46 -10.59 -15.78
CA ASP A 58 -24.50 -9.68 -15.26
C ASP A 58 -25.01 -10.07 -13.87
N PHE A 59 -25.19 -11.37 -13.60
CA PHE A 59 -25.69 -11.82 -12.31
C PHE A 59 -24.73 -11.45 -11.18
N PHE A 60 -23.42 -11.64 -11.40
CA PHE A 60 -22.41 -11.28 -10.42
C PHE A 60 -22.30 -9.77 -10.25
N LEU A 61 -22.38 -9.02 -11.35
CA LEU A 61 -22.39 -7.56 -11.29
C LEU A 61 -23.56 -7.04 -10.47
N THR A 62 -24.76 -7.61 -10.65
CA THR A 62 -25.95 -7.27 -9.86
C THR A 62 -25.78 -7.64 -8.38
N CYS A 63 -25.24 -8.81 -8.07
CA CYS A 63 -25.04 -9.23 -6.67
C CYS A 63 -24.01 -8.37 -5.94
N LEU A 64 -22.88 -8.05 -6.59
CA LEU A 64 -21.80 -7.26 -6.00
C LEU A 64 -22.20 -5.80 -5.77
N ASN A 65 -23.08 -5.25 -6.60
CA ASN A 65 -23.58 -3.88 -6.49
C ASN A 65 -24.92 -3.77 -5.72
N HIS A 66 -25.38 -4.86 -5.11
CA HIS A 66 -26.65 -4.89 -4.41
C HIS A 66 -26.61 -4.07 -3.11
N LEU A 67 -27.74 -3.52 -2.65
CA LEU A 67 -27.82 -2.72 -1.42
C LEU A 67 -27.83 -3.58 -0.14
N ASP A 68 -28.26 -4.83 -0.27
CA ASP A 68 -28.30 -5.79 0.85
C ASP A 68 -26.94 -6.47 1.09
N GLY A 69 -26.41 -6.32 2.30
CA GLY A 69 -25.14 -6.91 2.70
C GLY A 69 -25.09 -8.43 2.60
N LYS A 70 -26.20 -9.15 2.90
CA LYS A 70 -26.20 -10.63 2.79
C LYS A 70 -26.16 -11.10 1.35
N VAL A 71 -26.85 -10.40 0.44
CA VAL A 71 -26.73 -10.65 -1.01
C VAL A 71 -25.30 -10.47 -1.48
N ILE A 72 -24.65 -9.37 -1.08
CA ILE A 72 -23.22 -9.15 -1.39
C ILE A 72 -22.38 -10.31 -0.87
N THR A 73 -22.51 -10.67 0.41
CA THR A 73 -21.71 -11.74 1.03
C THR A 73 -21.90 -13.08 0.31
N TYR A 74 -23.15 -13.48 0.03
CA TYR A 74 -23.41 -14.76 -0.64
C TYR A 74 -23.05 -14.74 -2.12
N GLY A 75 -23.22 -13.60 -2.79
CA GLY A 75 -22.76 -13.39 -4.16
C GLY A 75 -21.24 -13.46 -4.27
N ALA A 76 -20.52 -12.83 -3.34
CA ALA A 76 -19.05 -12.87 -3.27
C ALA A 76 -18.54 -14.28 -2.98
N MET A 77 -19.15 -15.00 -2.03
CA MET A 77 -18.84 -16.41 -1.76
C MET A 77 -19.00 -17.27 -3.03
N LEU A 78 -20.13 -17.12 -3.74
CA LEU A 78 -20.37 -17.87 -4.96
C LEU A 78 -19.37 -17.49 -6.06
N PHE A 79 -19.08 -16.20 -6.22
CA PHE A 79 -18.12 -15.68 -7.20
C PHE A 79 -16.73 -16.28 -6.94
N PHE A 80 -16.21 -16.14 -5.71
CA PHE A 80 -14.95 -16.71 -5.27
C PHE A 80 -14.90 -18.22 -5.53
N THR A 81 -15.93 -18.96 -5.10
CA THR A 81 -15.97 -20.43 -5.23
C THR A 81 -15.87 -20.87 -6.69
N CYS A 82 -16.49 -20.13 -7.61
CA CYS A 82 -16.50 -20.43 -9.03
C CYS A 82 -15.20 -20.04 -9.75
N LEU A 83 -14.42 -19.08 -9.23
CA LEU A 83 -13.23 -18.57 -9.89
C LEU A 83 -12.12 -19.62 -10.02
N ASP A 84 -11.43 -19.55 -11.15
CA ASP A 84 -10.18 -20.25 -11.45
C ASP A 84 -9.38 -19.44 -12.47
N VAL A 85 -8.20 -19.92 -12.85
CA VAL A 85 -7.28 -19.20 -13.75
C VAL A 85 -7.95 -18.87 -15.10
N GLU A 86 -8.74 -19.78 -15.67
CA GLU A 86 -9.43 -19.57 -16.95
C GLU A 86 -10.46 -18.43 -16.84
N LYS A 87 -11.20 -18.36 -15.72
CA LYS A 87 -12.21 -17.32 -15.48
C LYS A 87 -11.61 -15.97 -15.13
N VAL A 88 -10.43 -15.94 -14.51
CA VAL A 88 -9.66 -14.70 -14.30
C VAL A 88 -9.23 -14.12 -15.65
N ILE A 89 -8.81 -14.95 -16.61
CA ILE A 89 -8.52 -14.50 -17.98
C ILE A 89 -9.80 -13.98 -18.67
N GLU A 90 -10.96 -14.60 -18.43
CA GLU A 90 -12.23 -14.08 -18.94
C GLU A 90 -12.59 -12.71 -18.35
N LEU A 91 -12.30 -12.46 -17.06
CA LEU A 91 -12.50 -11.17 -16.39
C LEU A 91 -11.67 -10.03 -16.99
N GLN A 92 -10.49 -10.33 -17.55
CA GLN A 92 -9.61 -9.34 -18.19
C GLN A 92 -10.21 -8.73 -19.46
N GLN A 93 -11.19 -9.39 -20.07
CA GLN A 93 -11.84 -8.83 -21.26
C GLN A 93 -12.49 -7.49 -20.88
N VAL A 94 -12.27 -6.45 -21.70
CA VAL A 94 -12.72 -5.07 -21.43
C VAL A 94 -14.20 -4.98 -21.01
N LYS A 95 -15.07 -5.77 -21.64
CA LYS A 95 -16.51 -5.83 -21.33
C LYS A 95 -16.84 -6.38 -19.93
N ASN A 96 -15.92 -7.13 -19.33
CA ASN A 96 -16.07 -7.84 -18.06
C ASN A 96 -15.34 -7.16 -16.89
N LEU A 97 -14.41 -6.24 -17.17
CA LEU A 97 -13.70 -5.46 -16.14
C LEU A 97 -14.61 -4.80 -15.08
N PRO A 98 -15.84 -4.33 -15.40
CA PRO A 98 -16.75 -3.80 -14.38
C PRO A 98 -17.07 -4.79 -13.24
N VAL A 99 -17.04 -6.10 -13.50
CA VAL A 99 -17.24 -7.12 -12.46
C VAL A 99 -16.05 -7.13 -11.50
N ALA A 100 -14.82 -7.13 -12.03
CA ALA A 100 -13.60 -7.09 -11.22
C ALA A 100 -13.46 -5.77 -10.44
N GLN A 101 -13.82 -4.64 -11.05
CA GLN A 101 -13.88 -3.34 -10.37
C GLN A 101 -14.89 -3.35 -9.22
N SER A 102 -16.06 -3.96 -9.43
CA SER A 102 -17.09 -4.07 -8.40
C SER A 102 -16.60 -4.87 -7.19
N VAL A 103 -15.71 -5.85 -7.35
CA VAL A 103 -15.11 -6.55 -6.20
C VAL A 103 -14.35 -5.56 -5.29
N VAL A 104 -13.51 -4.70 -5.85
CA VAL A 104 -12.74 -3.70 -5.09
C VAL A 104 -13.67 -2.61 -4.52
N SER A 105 -14.61 -2.11 -5.34
CA SER A 105 -15.58 -1.09 -4.92
C SER A 105 -16.47 -1.57 -3.77
N THR A 106 -16.87 -2.83 -3.81
CA THR A 106 -17.71 -3.44 -2.78
C THR A 106 -16.90 -3.80 -1.55
N TYR A 107 -15.65 -4.26 -1.69
CA TYR A 107 -14.76 -4.48 -0.54
C TYR A 107 -14.52 -3.17 0.24
N ARG A 108 -14.33 -2.04 -0.48
CA ARG A 108 -14.24 -0.72 0.16
C ARG A 108 -15.45 -0.40 1.03
N LYS A 109 -16.66 -0.78 0.60
CA LYS A 109 -17.91 -0.56 1.35
C LYS A 109 -18.13 -1.59 2.46
N LEU A 110 -17.53 -2.79 2.33
CA LEU A 110 -17.67 -3.90 3.26
C LEU A 110 -16.30 -4.58 3.52
N PRO A 111 -15.38 -3.93 4.28
CA PRO A 111 -14.02 -4.42 4.48
C PRO A 111 -13.93 -5.75 5.25
N GLU A 112 -14.96 -6.08 6.04
CA GLU A 112 -15.05 -7.34 6.81
C GLU A 112 -15.36 -8.57 5.94
N SER A 113 -15.53 -8.39 4.62
CA SER A 113 -15.89 -9.49 3.71
C SER A 113 -14.67 -10.34 3.33
N GLU A 114 -14.48 -11.45 4.04
CA GLU A 114 -13.41 -12.43 3.75
C GLU A 114 -13.45 -12.91 2.29
N TRP A 115 -14.63 -13.15 1.72
CA TRP A 115 -14.74 -13.63 0.34
C TRP A 115 -14.23 -12.63 -0.70
N LEU A 116 -14.44 -11.34 -0.48
CA LEU A 116 -13.92 -10.29 -1.37
C LEU A 116 -12.42 -10.11 -1.20
N PHE A 117 -11.93 -10.13 0.05
CA PHE A 117 -10.50 -10.13 0.35
C PHE A 117 -9.79 -11.30 -0.35
N LEU A 118 -10.26 -12.53 -0.14
CA LEU A 118 -9.72 -13.75 -0.76
C LEU A 118 -9.82 -13.71 -2.29
N THR A 119 -10.88 -13.15 -2.85
CA THR A 119 -10.99 -12.95 -4.30
C THR A 119 -9.85 -12.08 -4.83
N ILE A 120 -9.55 -10.98 -4.14
CA ILE A 120 -8.45 -10.11 -4.52
C ILE A 120 -7.11 -10.82 -4.31
N THR A 121 -6.84 -11.34 -3.11
CA THR A 121 -5.52 -11.88 -2.75
C THR A 121 -5.18 -13.19 -3.45
N ASP A 122 -6.15 -14.10 -3.58
CA ASP A 122 -5.88 -15.48 -4.01
C ASP A 122 -6.13 -15.69 -5.51
N HIS A 123 -6.81 -14.74 -6.17
CA HIS A 123 -7.06 -14.77 -7.61
C HIS A 123 -6.52 -13.54 -8.34
N PHE A 124 -6.92 -12.31 -7.96
CA PHE A 124 -6.54 -11.12 -8.75
C PHE A 124 -5.05 -10.85 -8.68
N LEU A 125 -4.43 -10.87 -7.49
CA LEU A 125 -2.99 -10.60 -7.32
C LEU A 125 -2.09 -11.63 -8.01
N LYS A 126 -2.60 -12.82 -8.32
CA LYS A 126 -1.88 -13.83 -9.12
C LYS A 126 -1.83 -13.50 -10.61
N CYS A 127 -2.57 -12.49 -11.05
CA CYS A 127 -2.74 -12.12 -12.45
C CYS A 127 -2.45 -10.61 -12.64
N PRO A 128 -1.16 -10.23 -12.80
CA PRO A 128 -0.74 -8.83 -12.87
C PRO A 128 -1.51 -8.01 -13.91
N GLU A 129 -1.77 -8.58 -15.09
CA GLU A 129 -2.46 -7.88 -16.18
C GLU A 129 -3.89 -7.48 -15.78
N LEU A 130 -4.61 -8.31 -15.02
CA LEU A 130 -5.93 -7.95 -14.52
C LEU A 130 -5.84 -6.79 -13.53
N VAL A 131 -4.85 -6.82 -12.64
CA VAL A 131 -4.62 -5.77 -11.64
C VAL A 131 -4.28 -4.45 -12.32
N GLU A 132 -3.40 -4.47 -13.32
CA GLU A 132 -3.05 -3.30 -14.15
C GLU A 132 -4.30 -2.70 -14.81
N ASP A 133 -5.10 -3.53 -15.48
CA ASP A 133 -6.31 -3.10 -16.20
C ASP A 133 -7.37 -2.51 -15.28
N ILE A 134 -7.62 -3.12 -14.10
CA ILE A 134 -8.58 -2.56 -13.15
C ILE A 134 -8.03 -1.30 -12.49
N TYR A 135 -6.75 -1.28 -12.08
CA TYR A 135 -6.14 -0.13 -11.40
C TYR A 135 -6.22 1.14 -12.24
N ALA A 136 -6.04 1.02 -13.56
CA ALA A 136 -6.20 2.12 -14.50
C ALA A 136 -7.62 2.72 -14.52
N LYS A 137 -8.63 1.96 -14.12
CA LYS A 137 -10.05 2.34 -14.15
C LYS A 137 -10.65 2.67 -12.77
N LEU A 138 -10.02 2.22 -11.69
CA LEU A 138 -10.44 2.49 -10.33
C LEU A 138 -10.34 3.99 -9.99
N SER A 139 -11.27 4.47 -9.16
CA SER A 139 -11.15 5.77 -8.50
C SER A 139 -9.97 5.79 -7.52
N ASN A 140 -9.52 6.96 -7.11
CA ASN A 140 -8.38 7.08 -6.18
C ASN A 140 -8.63 6.36 -4.85
N GLN A 141 -9.83 6.48 -4.29
CA GLN A 141 -10.25 5.74 -3.09
C GLN A 141 -10.21 4.22 -3.25
N GLU A 142 -10.59 3.71 -4.43
CA GLU A 142 -10.53 2.27 -4.71
C GLU A 142 -9.08 1.79 -4.93
N ARG A 143 -8.22 2.63 -5.52
CA ARG A 143 -6.77 2.36 -5.62
C ARG A 143 -6.14 2.26 -4.24
N ILE A 144 -6.45 3.20 -3.33
CA ILE A 144 -6.01 3.15 -1.92
C ILE A 144 -6.47 1.84 -1.27
N THR A 145 -7.74 1.47 -1.45
CA THR A 145 -8.29 0.21 -0.93
C THR A 145 -7.53 -1.01 -1.47
N LEU A 146 -7.24 -1.05 -2.77
CA LEU A 146 -6.50 -2.16 -3.36
C LEU A 146 -5.07 -2.24 -2.81
N LEU A 147 -4.41 -1.10 -2.64
CA LEU A 147 -3.06 -1.03 -2.05
C LEU A 147 -3.06 -1.46 -0.58
N ASP A 148 -4.09 -1.11 0.19
CA ASP A 148 -4.26 -1.57 1.58
C ASP A 148 -4.44 -3.11 1.64
N VAL A 149 -5.19 -3.69 0.71
CA VAL A 149 -5.33 -5.16 0.60
C VAL A 149 -4.01 -5.82 0.22
N ILE A 150 -3.27 -5.25 -0.74
CA ILE A 150 -1.94 -5.73 -1.12
C ILE A 150 -1.00 -5.67 0.08
N LEU A 151 -0.98 -4.54 0.80
CA LEU A 151 -0.15 -4.35 1.99
C LEU A 151 -0.48 -5.36 3.09
N ALA A 152 -1.76 -5.57 3.37
CA ALA A 152 -2.21 -6.59 4.32
C ALA A 152 -1.71 -7.97 3.91
N LYS A 153 -1.85 -8.33 2.62
CA LYS A 153 -1.44 -9.64 2.11
C LYS A 153 0.06 -9.89 2.22
N ILE A 154 0.90 -8.90 1.89
CA ILE A 154 2.37 -9.06 1.99
C ILE A 154 2.89 -8.97 3.42
N SER A 155 2.12 -8.33 4.32
CA SER A 155 2.45 -8.26 5.76
C SER A 155 2.11 -9.56 6.51
N GLU A 156 1.28 -10.43 5.94
CA GLU A 156 0.96 -11.75 6.50
C GLU A 156 2.22 -12.62 6.54
N ARG A 157 2.83 -12.72 7.72
CA ARG A 157 3.96 -13.63 7.96
C ARG A 157 3.42 -15.06 8.12
N ASP A 158 3.30 -15.79 7.03
CA ASP A 158 3.06 -17.24 7.08
C ASP A 158 4.42 -17.99 7.05
N PRO A 159 4.90 -18.50 8.20
CA PRO A 159 6.17 -19.24 8.26
C PRO A 159 6.11 -20.62 7.59
N VAL A 160 4.92 -21.11 7.18
CA VAL A 160 4.73 -22.47 6.64
C VAL A 160 4.67 -22.45 5.10
N ASN A 161 4.12 -21.40 4.48
CA ASN A 161 3.86 -21.33 3.03
C ASN A 161 4.51 -20.12 2.33
N SER A 162 5.75 -19.78 2.67
CA SER A 162 6.44 -18.56 2.22
C SER A 162 6.61 -18.40 0.70
N GLU A 163 6.44 -19.46 -0.10
CA GLU A 163 6.52 -19.38 -1.57
C GLU A 163 5.15 -19.22 -2.26
N GLU A 164 4.05 -19.73 -1.69
CA GLU A 164 2.71 -19.62 -2.28
C GLU A 164 2.08 -18.24 -2.09
N THR A 165 2.55 -17.48 -1.11
CA THR A 165 2.09 -16.12 -0.78
C THR A 165 2.81 -15.02 -1.56
N LEU A 166 3.80 -15.36 -2.40
CA LEU A 166 4.59 -14.36 -3.10
C LEU A 166 3.81 -13.74 -4.26
N ILE A 167 3.66 -12.42 -4.22
CA ILE A 167 3.10 -11.64 -5.34
C ILE A 167 4.04 -11.76 -6.57
N PRO A 168 3.53 -11.94 -7.79
CA PRO A 168 4.33 -12.04 -9.00
C PRO A 168 5.22 -10.81 -9.24
N LEU A 169 6.45 -11.02 -9.73
CA LEU A 169 7.42 -9.94 -9.97
C LEU A 169 6.91 -8.86 -10.93
N LYS A 170 6.09 -9.23 -11.92
CA LYS A 170 5.47 -8.26 -12.84
C LYS A 170 4.51 -7.29 -12.11
N LEU A 171 3.83 -7.75 -11.07
CA LEU A 171 3.01 -6.86 -10.24
C LEU A 171 3.88 -5.94 -9.37
N VAL A 172 5.02 -6.44 -8.87
CA VAL A 172 6.03 -5.59 -8.18
C VAL A 172 6.55 -4.49 -9.11
N GLU A 173 6.85 -4.84 -10.37
CA GLU A 173 7.29 -3.90 -11.40
C GLU A 173 6.24 -2.82 -11.69
N PHE A 174 4.98 -3.23 -11.84
CA PHE A 174 3.87 -2.30 -12.03
C PHE A 174 3.77 -1.30 -10.87
N LEU A 175 3.75 -1.78 -9.62
CA LEU A 175 3.62 -0.91 -8.45
C LEU A 175 4.81 0.04 -8.28
N ALA A 176 6.03 -0.45 -8.52
CA ALA A 176 7.23 0.39 -8.54
C ALA A 176 7.16 1.46 -9.64
N SER A 177 6.61 1.12 -10.80
CA SER A 177 6.42 2.07 -11.91
C SER A 177 5.36 3.13 -11.56
N CYS A 178 4.23 2.73 -11.00
CA CYS A 178 3.22 3.67 -10.48
C CYS A 178 3.81 4.63 -9.45
N PHE A 179 4.62 4.14 -8.51
CA PHE A 179 5.30 5.01 -7.54
C PHE A 179 6.21 6.01 -8.24
N LYS A 180 7.10 5.54 -9.13
CA LYS A 180 8.03 6.42 -9.86
C LYS A 180 7.31 7.53 -10.63
N GLU A 181 6.19 7.21 -11.27
CA GLU A 181 5.42 8.16 -12.09
C GLU A 181 4.67 9.19 -11.25
N THR A 182 4.16 8.80 -10.07
CA THR A 182 3.25 9.64 -9.27
C THR A 182 3.89 10.25 -8.03
N CYS A 183 5.08 9.81 -7.62
CA CYS A 183 5.66 10.16 -6.31
C CYS A 183 5.76 11.66 -6.00
N LYS A 184 5.85 12.52 -7.01
CA LYS A 184 5.90 13.98 -6.84
C LYS A 184 4.57 14.59 -6.39
N ASP A 185 3.45 13.90 -6.58
CA ASP A 185 2.13 14.39 -6.19
C ASP A 185 2.03 14.61 -4.67
N VAL A 186 2.76 13.83 -3.87
CA VAL A 186 2.82 14.00 -2.41
C VAL A 186 3.31 15.38 -1.99
N LEU A 187 4.10 16.06 -2.83
CA LEU A 187 4.62 17.40 -2.53
C LEU A 187 3.53 18.47 -2.56
N LYS A 188 2.37 18.19 -3.19
CA LYS A 188 1.18 19.05 -3.13
C LYS A 188 0.69 19.24 -1.67
N LEU A 189 0.95 18.27 -0.79
CA LEU A 189 0.62 18.40 0.63
C LEU A 189 1.38 19.56 1.31
N ALA A 190 2.52 20.01 0.75
CA ALA A 190 3.27 21.12 1.30
C ALA A 190 2.57 22.49 1.13
N SER A 191 1.68 22.64 0.15
CA SER A 191 0.98 23.90 -0.13
C SER A 191 -0.36 24.05 0.62
N GLY A 192 -0.83 23.01 1.33
CA GLY A 192 -2.03 23.09 2.17
C GLY A 192 -3.36 23.24 1.42
N THR A 193 -3.42 22.93 0.12
CA THR A 193 -4.67 22.96 -0.66
C THR A 193 -5.53 21.74 -0.35
N SER A 194 -6.60 21.93 0.43
CA SER A 194 -7.40 20.89 1.10
C SER A 194 -8.35 20.07 0.20
N THR A 195 -8.12 19.96 -1.10
CA THR A 195 -9.14 19.40 -2.02
C THR A 195 -8.73 18.16 -2.81
N ASP A 196 -7.52 17.60 -2.67
CA ASP A 196 -7.17 16.31 -3.29
C ASP A 196 -6.00 15.59 -2.59
N ASP A 197 -6.18 15.21 -1.33
CA ASP A 197 -5.21 14.39 -0.56
C ASP A 197 -5.12 12.94 -1.09
N GLU A 198 -6.04 12.51 -1.96
CA GLU A 198 -6.14 11.12 -2.40
C GLU A 198 -4.98 10.68 -3.31
N GLU A 199 -4.51 11.53 -4.21
CA GLU A 199 -3.33 11.22 -5.05
C GLU A 199 -2.07 11.07 -4.17
N SER A 200 -1.94 11.94 -3.18
CA SER A 200 -0.83 11.88 -2.22
C SER A 200 -0.92 10.64 -1.34
N LEU A 201 -2.13 10.25 -0.93
CA LEU A 201 -2.40 9.00 -0.20
C LEU A 201 -2.02 7.76 -1.02
N ILE A 202 -2.30 7.75 -2.32
CA ILE A 202 -1.87 6.67 -3.22
C ILE A 202 -0.34 6.56 -3.21
N VAL A 203 0.38 7.68 -3.33
CA VAL A 203 1.85 7.69 -3.29
C VAL A 203 2.37 7.13 -1.95
N ILE A 204 1.78 7.55 -0.84
CA ILE A 204 2.17 7.07 0.50
C ILE A 204 1.93 5.56 0.61
N ARG A 205 0.78 5.06 0.12
CA ARG A 205 0.47 3.62 0.14
C ARG A 205 1.35 2.81 -0.79
N LEU A 206 1.70 3.33 -1.96
CA LEU A 206 2.68 2.69 -2.85
C LEU A 206 4.04 2.58 -2.15
N LEU A 207 4.49 3.63 -1.45
CA LEU A 207 5.72 3.59 -0.66
C LEU A 207 5.65 2.55 0.47
N ASP A 208 4.53 2.47 1.19
CA ASP A 208 4.30 1.49 2.24
C ASP A 208 4.42 0.06 1.69
N VAL A 209 3.75 -0.21 0.58
CA VAL A 209 3.79 -1.51 -0.13
C VAL A 209 5.21 -1.84 -0.58
N LEU A 210 5.94 -0.91 -1.21
CA LEU A 210 7.31 -1.15 -1.66
C LEU A 210 8.25 -1.45 -0.50
N CYS A 211 8.10 -0.73 0.62
CA CYS A 211 8.90 -1.01 1.80
C CYS A 211 8.63 -2.42 2.35
N GLU A 212 7.38 -2.84 2.44
CA GLU A 212 7.05 -4.18 2.93
C GLU A 212 7.52 -5.28 1.95
N MET A 213 7.40 -5.05 0.64
CA MET A 213 7.97 -5.94 -0.37
C MET A 213 9.48 -6.13 -0.20
N THR A 214 10.22 -5.06 0.11
CA THR A 214 11.68 -5.17 0.36
C THR A 214 12.05 -5.96 1.63
N CYS A 215 11.09 -6.38 2.46
CA CYS A 215 11.34 -7.33 3.54
C CYS A 215 11.43 -8.79 3.05
N ASN A 216 10.99 -9.09 1.83
CA ASN A 216 11.16 -10.40 1.19
C ASN A 216 12.41 -10.43 0.31
N ALA A 217 13.24 -11.47 0.42
CA ALA A 217 14.51 -11.56 -0.31
C ALA A 217 14.35 -11.54 -1.85
N LYS A 218 13.35 -12.23 -2.41
CA LYS A 218 13.14 -12.30 -3.87
C LYS A 218 12.67 -10.95 -4.43
N HIS A 219 11.76 -10.28 -3.72
CA HIS A 219 11.29 -8.94 -4.11
C HIS A 219 12.38 -7.89 -3.91
N LEU A 220 13.18 -8.00 -2.84
CA LEU A 220 14.31 -7.12 -2.59
C LEU A 220 15.33 -7.19 -3.72
N GLU A 221 15.79 -8.39 -4.09
CA GLU A 221 16.75 -8.60 -5.18
C GLU A 221 16.27 -7.96 -6.49
N TRP A 222 14.98 -8.11 -6.80
CA TRP A 222 14.39 -7.49 -7.98
C TRP A 222 14.32 -5.95 -7.86
N LEU A 223 13.83 -5.43 -6.74
CA LEU A 223 13.68 -3.99 -6.50
C LEU A 223 15.02 -3.25 -6.45
N GLN A 224 16.08 -3.90 -5.95
CA GLN A 224 17.44 -3.37 -5.96
C GLN A 224 17.96 -3.10 -7.39
N ASN A 225 17.52 -3.90 -8.35
CA ASN A 225 17.86 -3.78 -9.76
C ASN A 225 16.81 -3.00 -10.57
N CYS A 226 15.74 -2.51 -9.93
CA CYS A 226 14.70 -1.75 -10.60
C CYS A 226 15.24 -0.40 -11.10
N PRO A 227 15.20 -0.12 -12.41
CA PRO A 227 15.75 1.11 -12.96
C PRO A 227 15.11 2.36 -12.35
N LEU A 228 15.97 3.31 -11.97
CA LEU A 228 15.64 4.64 -11.42
C LEU A 228 14.87 4.64 -10.10
N LEU A 229 14.56 3.49 -9.50
CA LEU A 229 13.76 3.44 -8.28
C LEU A 229 14.49 4.14 -7.13
N LEU A 230 15.75 3.78 -6.88
CA LEU A 230 16.54 4.35 -5.79
C LEU A 230 16.74 5.86 -5.97
N GLU A 231 17.10 6.27 -7.18
CA GLU A 231 17.29 7.67 -7.57
C GLU A 231 16.00 8.47 -7.31
N THR A 232 14.85 7.93 -7.73
CA THR A 232 13.53 8.56 -7.51
C THR A 232 13.21 8.71 -6.02
N VAL A 233 13.49 7.69 -5.19
CA VAL A 233 13.24 7.75 -3.74
C VAL A 233 14.12 8.81 -3.06
N ILE A 234 15.39 8.93 -3.48
CA ILE A 234 16.32 9.96 -2.98
C ILE A 234 15.86 11.35 -3.38
N ASP A 235 15.48 11.55 -4.66
CA ASP A 235 14.98 12.82 -5.16
C ASP A 235 13.76 13.31 -4.37
N ILE A 236 12.81 12.41 -4.10
CA ILE A 236 11.61 12.75 -3.33
C ILE A 236 11.94 13.05 -1.87
N LEU A 237 12.87 12.32 -1.25
CA LEU A 237 13.35 12.64 0.09
C LEU A 237 13.98 14.04 0.13
N GLN A 238 14.79 14.39 -0.87
CA GLN A 238 15.42 15.70 -0.97
C GLN A 238 14.37 16.81 -1.11
N LEU A 239 13.38 16.63 -2.00
CA LEU A 239 12.32 17.60 -2.23
C LEU A 239 11.44 17.79 -0.99
N ALA A 240 11.03 16.71 -0.33
CA ALA A 240 10.23 16.77 0.89
C ALA A 240 11.00 17.43 2.05
N HIS A 241 12.29 17.09 2.23
CA HIS A 241 13.15 17.70 3.24
C HIS A 241 13.34 19.21 2.99
N PHE A 242 13.60 19.59 1.74
CA PHE A 242 13.79 21.00 1.38
C PHE A 242 12.48 21.79 1.52
N ALA A 243 11.34 21.21 1.14
CA ALA A 243 10.03 21.82 1.37
C ALA A 243 9.80 22.07 2.87
N GLY A 244 10.09 21.09 3.72
CA GLY A 244 9.93 21.20 5.17
C GLY A 244 10.85 22.25 5.83
N LYS A 245 12.03 22.52 5.25
CA LYS A 245 12.97 23.55 5.72
C LYS A 245 12.64 24.97 5.26
N GLN A 246 12.06 25.14 4.07
CA GLN A 246 11.78 26.48 3.51
C GLN A 246 10.61 27.18 4.19
N ASN A 247 9.50 26.47 4.36
CA ASN A 247 8.26 27.01 4.91
C ASN A 247 7.64 25.97 5.86
N LYS A 248 6.91 26.44 6.87
CA LYS A 248 6.19 25.54 7.78
C LYS A 248 5.08 24.81 7.00
N ASN A 249 5.17 23.49 6.91
CA ASN A 249 4.21 22.62 6.22
C ASN A 249 4.22 21.20 6.82
N VAL A 250 3.58 20.25 6.15
CA VAL A 250 3.42 18.85 6.60
C VAL A 250 4.75 18.09 6.72
N PHE A 251 5.81 18.51 6.01
CA PHE A 251 7.13 17.87 6.04
C PHE A 251 8.10 18.51 7.03
N THR A 252 7.72 19.65 7.63
CA THR A 252 8.49 20.31 8.68
C THR A 252 8.60 19.40 9.91
N ALA A 253 9.80 19.28 10.47
CA ALA A 253 10.02 18.49 11.67
C ALA A 253 9.21 19.04 12.84
N SER A 254 8.51 18.16 13.56
CA SER A 254 7.77 18.52 14.78
C SER A 254 8.49 18.02 16.03
N HIS A 255 8.39 18.81 17.10
CA HIS A 255 9.01 18.53 18.40
C HIS A 255 8.02 18.76 19.56
N SER A 256 6.72 18.66 19.28
CA SER A 256 5.67 18.92 20.26
C SER A 256 5.43 17.70 21.14
N VAL A 257 5.86 17.78 22.40
CA VAL A 257 5.56 16.81 23.48
C VAL A 257 4.07 16.86 23.91
N SER A 258 3.20 17.59 23.20
CA SER A 258 1.79 17.74 23.57
C SER A 258 1.01 16.47 23.21
N LYS A 259 0.72 15.69 24.25
CA LYS A 259 -0.35 14.69 24.28
C LYS A 259 -1.68 15.30 23.81
N MET A 260 -2.40 14.48 23.06
CA MET A 260 -3.86 14.48 22.81
C MET A 260 -4.37 15.38 21.67
N GLU A 261 -5.04 14.67 20.74
CA GLU A 261 -5.84 15.14 19.59
C GLU A 261 -4.94 15.63 18.43
N GLU A 262 -5.05 15.20 17.17
CA GLU A 262 -6.17 14.85 16.30
C GLU A 262 -5.66 13.88 15.20
N VAL A 263 -6.55 13.41 14.31
CA VAL A 263 -6.28 12.58 13.13
C VAL A 263 -4.87 12.79 12.55
N SER A 264 -4.01 11.77 12.64
CA SER A 264 -2.65 11.83 12.08
C SER A 264 -2.72 12.10 10.58
N HIS A 265 -2.18 13.24 10.14
CA HIS A 265 -2.14 13.61 8.73
C HIS A 265 -1.51 12.47 7.91
N PRO A 266 -1.98 12.17 6.68
CA PRO A 266 -1.46 11.04 5.92
C PRO A 266 0.05 11.03 5.67
N ALA A 267 0.66 12.22 5.57
CA ALA A 267 2.11 12.38 5.40
C ALA A 267 2.95 11.97 6.63
N VAL A 268 2.32 11.66 7.77
CA VAL A 268 3.05 11.19 8.95
C VAL A 268 3.82 9.92 8.61
N GLY A 269 5.12 9.90 8.92
CA GLY A 269 6.02 8.78 8.64
C GLY A 269 6.57 8.75 7.21
N PHE A 270 6.16 9.66 6.32
CA PHE A 270 6.56 9.62 4.91
C PHE A 270 8.08 9.66 4.71
N LYS A 271 8.79 10.62 5.34
CA LYS A 271 10.26 10.70 5.23
C LYS A 271 10.92 9.45 5.84
N ALA A 272 10.37 8.93 6.93
CA ALA A 272 10.89 7.71 7.57
C ALA A 272 10.78 6.50 6.63
N HIS A 273 9.67 6.37 5.89
CA HIS A 273 9.49 5.30 4.92
C HIS A 273 10.35 5.46 3.67
N LEU A 274 10.61 6.68 3.19
CA LEU A 274 11.58 6.91 2.12
C LEU A 274 12.99 6.43 2.54
N ILE A 275 13.43 6.82 3.75
CA ILE A 275 14.72 6.39 4.27
C ILE A 275 14.75 4.87 4.50
N ARG A 276 13.65 4.27 4.99
CA ARG A 276 13.50 2.81 5.09
C ARG A 276 13.72 2.12 3.74
N LEU A 277 13.05 2.61 2.69
CA LEU A 277 13.19 2.04 1.36
C LEU A 277 14.63 2.18 0.84
N ILE A 278 15.26 3.35 1.00
CA ILE A 278 16.68 3.56 0.64
C ILE A 278 17.58 2.58 1.40
N ALA A 279 17.36 2.42 2.71
CA ALA A 279 18.14 1.52 3.55
C ALA A 279 18.06 0.07 3.06
N ASN A 280 16.86 -0.38 2.72
CA ASN A 280 16.63 -1.74 2.22
C ASN A 280 17.26 -1.94 0.83
N LEU A 281 17.05 -1.00 -0.09
CA LEU A 281 17.65 -1.06 -1.44
C LEU A 281 19.18 -1.03 -1.43
N CYS A 282 19.81 -0.48 -0.39
CA CYS A 282 21.28 -0.47 -0.24
C CYS A 282 21.84 -1.66 0.55
N TYR A 283 20.99 -2.52 1.10
CA TYR A 283 21.44 -3.67 1.90
C TYR A 283 22.22 -4.66 1.04
N GLU A 284 23.53 -4.78 1.31
CA GLU A 284 24.46 -5.68 0.60
C GLU A 284 24.50 -5.47 -0.94
N HIS A 285 24.13 -4.28 -1.42
CA HIS A 285 24.07 -3.98 -2.86
C HIS A 285 25.00 -2.82 -3.23
N LYS A 286 26.23 -3.14 -3.66
CA LYS A 286 27.29 -2.15 -3.89
C LYS A 286 26.92 -1.05 -4.87
N ASP A 287 26.29 -1.39 -6.00
CA ASP A 287 25.89 -0.40 -7.00
C ASP A 287 24.92 0.64 -6.43
N ASN A 288 24.04 0.22 -5.53
CA ASN A 288 23.08 1.12 -4.89
C ASN A 288 23.75 1.98 -3.81
N GLN A 289 24.70 1.42 -3.06
CA GLN A 289 25.54 2.19 -2.15
C GLN A 289 26.35 3.27 -2.87
N GLU A 290 26.89 2.97 -4.06
CA GLU A 290 27.63 3.91 -4.89
C GLU A 290 26.72 4.97 -5.50
N LYS A 291 25.53 4.60 -5.98
CA LYS A 291 24.52 5.58 -6.44
C LYS A 291 24.17 6.58 -5.36
N VAL A 292 23.91 6.14 -4.13
CA VAL A 292 23.62 7.04 -3.00
C VAL A 292 24.78 7.98 -2.72
N PHE A 293 26.03 7.52 -2.84
CA PHE A 293 27.21 8.39 -2.75
C PHE A 293 27.19 9.48 -3.82
N HIS A 294 26.92 9.11 -5.07
CA HIS A 294 26.95 10.04 -6.20
C HIS A 294 25.82 11.07 -6.20
N LEU A 295 24.74 10.78 -5.47
CA LEU A 295 23.56 11.65 -5.33
C LEU A 295 23.59 12.51 -4.05
N ASP A 296 24.74 12.61 -3.37
CA ASP A 296 24.87 13.30 -2.07
C ASP A 296 23.84 12.82 -1.03
N GLY A 297 23.42 11.55 -1.13
CA GLY A 297 22.37 10.99 -0.30
C GLY A 297 22.81 10.71 1.14
N ILE A 298 24.11 10.50 1.40
CA ILE A 298 24.65 10.28 2.77
C ILE A 298 24.41 11.52 3.65
N PRO A 299 24.87 12.74 3.28
CA PRO A 299 24.53 13.95 4.00
C PRO A 299 23.02 14.15 4.17
N LEU A 300 22.22 13.94 3.12
CA LEU A 300 20.76 14.10 3.16
C LEU A 300 20.10 13.18 4.20
N ILE A 301 20.52 11.92 4.29
CA ILE A 301 20.00 10.96 5.27
C ILE A 301 20.42 11.37 6.70
N LEU A 302 21.68 11.78 6.89
CA LEU A 302 22.17 12.23 8.21
C LEU A 302 21.44 13.49 8.69
N ASP A 303 21.05 14.37 7.78
CA ASP A 303 20.24 15.55 8.03
C ASP A 303 18.84 15.24 8.59
N ASN A 304 18.39 13.99 8.46
CA ASN A 304 17.11 13.50 8.98
C ASN A 304 17.26 12.75 10.32
N CYS A 305 18.43 12.80 10.98
CA CYS A 305 18.64 12.17 12.30
C CYS A 305 18.07 13.00 13.49
N SER A 306 17.40 14.13 13.24
CA SER A 306 16.73 14.90 14.29
C SER A 306 15.47 14.19 14.81
N ILE A 307 15.05 14.53 16.02
CA ILE A 307 13.76 14.08 16.56
C ILE A 307 12.65 14.70 15.69
N ASP A 308 11.73 13.89 15.17
CA ASP A 308 10.63 14.38 14.37
C ASP A 308 9.37 13.60 14.72
N ASP A 309 8.46 14.21 15.47
CA ASP A 309 7.21 13.56 15.91
C ASP A 309 6.27 13.26 14.72
N ASN A 310 6.40 13.99 13.61
CA ASN A 310 5.68 13.70 12.38
C ASN A 310 6.28 12.51 11.62
N ASN A 311 7.48 12.04 11.98
CA ASN A 311 8.14 10.91 11.35
C ASN A 311 8.65 9.92 12.40
N PRO A 312 7.75 9.10 12.97
CA PRO A 312 8.13 8.06 13.91
C PRO A 312 9.24 7.16 13.35
N PHE A 313 10.21 6.84 14.19
CA PHE A 313 11.38 6.02 13.85
C PHE A 313 12.33 6.58 12.78
N LEU A 314 12.20 7.86 12.37
CA LEU A 314 13.05 8.47 11.35
C LEU A 314 14.54 8.30 11.64
N ASN A 315 14.97 8.61 12.88
CA ASN A 315 16.36 8.46 13.29
C ASN A 315 16.84 7.00 13.22
N GLN A 316 16.02 6.04 13.67
CA GLN A 316 16.36 4.61 13.61
C GLN A 316 16.55 4.15 12.15
N TRP A 317 15.68 4.58 11.24
CA TRP A 317 15.82 4.29 9.82
C TRP A 317 17.03 4.97 9.21
N ALA A 318 17.33 6.22 9.58
CA ALA A 318 18.53 6.92 9.13
C ALA A 318 19.81 6.21 9.59
N VAL A 319 19.91 5.82 10.86
CA VAL A 319 21.03 5.04 11.38
C VAL A 319 21.17 3.70 10.65
N TYR A 320 20.06 3.01 10.40
CA TYR A 320 20.06 1.74 9.67
C TYR A 320 20.50 1.92 8.20
N ALA A 321 20.03 2.98 7.54
CA ALA A 321 20.46 3.34 6.19
C ALA A 321 21.97 3.59 6.13
N ILE A 322 22.51 4.39 7.06
CA ILE A 322 23.95 4.70 7.13
C ILE A 322 24.78 3.45 7.40
N ARG A 323 24.33 2.55 8.29
CA ARG A 323 24.96 1.24 8.48
C ARG A 323 25.03 0.46 7.16
N ASN A 324 23.92 0.37 6.42
CA ASN A 324 23.88 -0.38 5.17
C ASN A 324 24.75 0.26 4.07
N LEU A 325 24.80 1.60 4.01
CA LEU A 325 25.62 2.36 3.07
C LEU A 325 27.12 2.24 3.32
N THR A 326 27.53 2.06 4.59
CA THR A 326 28.94 2.00 4.99
C THR A 326 29.46 0.58 5.12
N LYS A 327 28.58 -0.43 5.16
CA LYS A 327 28.96 -1.85 5.25
C LYS A 327 29.81 -2.24 4.04
N GLN A 328 31.09 -2.54 4.31
CA GLN A 328 32.09 -2.92 3.30
C GLN A 328 32.28 -1.88 2.17
N ASN A 329 32.07 -0.60 2.49
CA ASN A 329 32.19 0.51 1.55
C ASN A 329 33.05 1.64 2.13
N GLU A 330 34.36 1.57 1.89
CA GLU A 330 35.35 2.51 2.43
C GLU A 330 35.12 3.95 1.92
N LYS A 331 34.71 4.09 0.66
CA LYS A 331 34.39 5.39 0.06
C LYS A 331 33.28 6.11 0.82
N ASN A 332 32.21 5.39 1.17
CA ASN A 332 31.10 5.93 1.95
C ASN A 332 31.49 6.21 3.40
N GLN A 333 32.34 5.37 4.00
CA GLN A 333 32.90 5.62 5.33
C GLN A 333 33.74 6.90 5.35
N GLU A 334 34.53 7.14 4.31
CA GLU A 334 35.40 8.31 4.20
C GLU A 334 34.60 9.62 4.11
N VAL A 335 33.43 9.63 3.46
CA VAL A 335 32.52 10.80 3.44
C VAL A 335 32.18 11.23 4.86
N ILE A 336 31.81 10.27 5.71
CA ILE A 336 31.43 10.54 7.10
C ILE A 336 32.66 10.90 7.92
N ALA A 337 33.80 10.24 7.71
CA ALA A 337 35.05 10.54 8.42
C ALA A 337 35.58 11.95 8.13
N LYS A 338 35.29 12.50 6.95
CA LYS A 338 35.63 13.87 6.53
C LYS A 338 34.64 14.92 7.03
N MET A 339 33.54 14.53 7.67
CA MET A 339 32.58 15.51 8.21
C MET A 339 33.18 16.22 9.41
N GLU A 340 33.20 17.55 9.36
CA GLU A 340 33.71 18.41 10.42
C GLU A 340 32.57 19.11 11.15
N ARG A 341 32.78 19.38 12.43
CA ARG A 341 31.83 20.13 13.24
C ARG A 341 31.76 21.59 12.78
N GLN A 342 30.58 22.03 12.32
CA GLN A 342 30.34 23.41 11.84
C GLN A 342 29.66 24.34 12.87
N GLY A 343 29.42 23.86 14.10
CA GLY A 343 28.83 24.66 15.17
C GLY A 343 27.72 23.93 15.92
N LEU A 344 26.84 24.69 16.58
CA LEU A 344 25.64 24.16 17.24
C LEU A 344 24.52 24.00 16.21
N ALA A 345 23.82 22.86 16.25
CA ALA A 345 22.57 22.67 15.54
C ALA A 345 21.49 23.63 16.07
N ASP A 346 20.38 23.80 15.35
CA ASP A 346 19.26 24.62 15.81
C ASP A 346 18.74 24.10 17.17
N TYR A 347 18.83 24.95 18.19
CA TYR A 347 18.39 24.69 19.56
C TYR A 347 17.13 25.51 19.91
N SER A 348 16.37 25.96 18.91
CA SER A 348 15.10 26.68 19.06
C SER A 348 14.11 25.98 19.99
N VAL A 349 14.04 24.65 19.94
CA VAL A 349 13.23 23.81 20.85
C VAL A 349 13.72 23.89 22.29
N LEU A 350 15.02 23.79 22.51
CA LEU A 350 15.59 23.92 23.85
C LEU A 350 15.32 25.34 24.39
N LYS A 351 15.45 26.35 23.54
CA LYS A 351 15.12 27.74 23.87
C LYS A 351 13.65 27.92 24.24
N SER A 352 12.72 27.27 23.53
CA SER A 352 11.29 27.31 23.87
C SER A 352 10.97 26.59 25.19
N MET A 353 11.77 25.59 25.56
CA MET A 353 11.75 24.94 26.89
C MET A 353 12.44 25.76 27.99
N GLY A 354 12.96 26.96 27.68
CA GLY A 354 13.68 27.79 28.63
C GLY A 354 15.08 27.28 28.95
N LEU A 355 15.73 26.60 27.99
CA LEU A 355 17.09 26.08 28.09
C LEU A 355 17.99 26.78 27.05
N GLN A 356 19.23 27.06 27.41
CA GLN A 356 20.27 27.58 26.53
C GLN A 356 21.40 26.57 26.44
N VAL A 357 21.92 26.37 25.23
CA VAL A 357 23.11 25.54 25.00
C VAL A 357 24.33 26.46 24.96
N GLU A 358 25.28 26.24 25.85
CA GLU A 358 26.61 26.84 25.80
C GLU A 358 27.64 25.76 25.47
N GLU A 359 28.57 26.07 24.58
CA GLU A 359 29.76 25.25 24.39
C GLU A 359 30.91 25.78 25.26
N ARG A 360 31.51 24.91 26.07
CA ARG A 360 32.73 25.21 26.84
C ARG A 360 33.70 24.04 26.74
N ASP A 361 34.94 24.31 26.34
CA ASP A 361 36.02 23.31 26.24
C ASP A 361 35.62 22.05 25.45
N GLY A 362 34.89 22.23 24.34
CA GLY A 362 34.39 21.13 23.52
C GLY A 362 33.22 20.33 24.12
N LYS A 363 32.72 20.71 25.30
CA LYS A 363 31.53 20.12 25.93
C LYS A 363 30.31 21.01 25.74
N LEU A 364 29.16 20.38 25.49
CA LEU A 364 27.86 21.05 25.44
C LEU A 364 27.27 21.09 26.86
N LEU A 365 26.94 22.29 27.32
CA LEU A 365 26.31 22.55 28.61
C LEU A 365 24.90 23.10 28.38
N LEU A 366 23.92 22.51 29.05
CA LEU A 366 22.55 23.01 29.12
C LEU A 366 22.38 23.91 30.35
N LYS A 367 22.01 25.17 30.13
CA LYS A 367 21.66 26.12 31.19
C LYS A 367 20.18 26.41 31.19
N SER A 368 19.56 26.47 32.37
CA SER A 368 18.21 27.01 32.48
C SER A 368 18.23 28.53 32.35
N LEU A 369 17.30 29.06 31.54
CA LEU A 369 17.02 30.49 31.42
C LEU A 369 16.13 31.01 32.55
N LYS A 370 15.60 30.13 33.41
CA LYS A 370 14.89 30.53 34.63
C LYS A 370 15.90 30.91 35.72
N LYS A 371 15.85 32.17 36.15
CA LYS A 371 16.40 32.62 37.43
C LYS A 371 15.47 32.22 38.57
#